data_AF-A0A2N5TBM9-F1
#
_entry.id   AF-A0A2N5TBM9-F1
#
_cell.length_a   1.000
_cell.length_b   1.000
_cell.length_c   1.000
_cell.angle_alpha   90.00
_cell.angle_beta   90.00
_cell.angle_gamma   90.00
#
_symmetry.space_group_name_H-M   'P 1'
#
loop_
_entity.id
_entity.type
_entity.pdbx_description
1 polymer ?
#
loop_
_entity_poly.entity_id
_entity_poly.type
_entity_poly.pdbx_seq_one_letter_code
_entity_poly.pdbx_strand_id
1 'polypeptide(L)'
;MDPPSCNTNTTDSAKIAAIRIMIAIQKASIVQGQAEWEASALRMSRIEEAILLLSMKTELTLPPSNPTRNPNGHVDLQKFCTFDGPIYIGPFHSIKPFLNWIKAVEIFFMTKGIFHDTDRISIVGGLICKTNTLAFYASKNDTFGYISWGTFKELLFGFALPPLWRTTLKLKLRQLRMSDSESFLMTCSLRAGD
;
A
#
# COMPACT_ATOMS: atom_id res chain seq x y z
N MET A 1 64.52 3.04 63.62
CA MET A 1 63.39 2.58 62.79
C MET A 1 63.07 3.72 61.85
N ASP A 2 63.40 3.55 60.57
CA ASP A 2 63.03 4.47 59.49
C ASP A 2 62.06 3.77 58.54
N PRO A 3 61.00 4.44 58.03
CA PRO A 3 60.00 3.83 57.18
C PRO A 3 60.51 3.72 55.73
N PRO A 4 59.95 2.80 54.91
CA PRO A 4 60.41 2.60 53.55
C PRO A 4 59.97 3.75 52.64
N SER A 5 60.95 4.30 51.92
CA SER A 5 60.79 5.31 50.89
C SER A 5 59.90 4.80 49.76
N CYS A 6 58.77 5.49 49.55
CA CYS A 6 57.76 5.16 48.56
C CYS A 6 58.28 5.38 47.13
N ASN A 7 58.11 4.35 46.32
CA ASN A 7 58.65 4.10 44.99
C ASN A 7 57.86 4.88 43.93
N THR A 8 58.21 6.16 43.74
CA THR A 8 57.57 7.10 42.79
C THR A 8 57.89 6.82 41.32
N ASN A 9 59.03 6.19 41.01
CA ASN A 9 59.52 6.00 39.64
C ASN A 9 58.73 4.95 38.82
N THR A 10 58.19 3.93 39.49
CA THR A 10 57.42 2.86 38.83
C THR A 10 56.02 3.34 38.42
N THR A 11 55.42 4.22 39.23
CA THR A 11 54.08 4.76 38.97
C THR A 11 54.06 5.70 37.77
N ASP A 12 55.11 6.48 37.53
CA ASP A 12 55.16 7.40 36.39
C ASP A 12 55.45 6.72 35.06
N SER A 13 56.25 5.63 35.06
CA SER A 13 56.46 4.79 33.88
C SER A 13 55.16 4.13 33.40
N ALA A 14 54.35 3.62 34.35
CA ALA A 14 53.05 3.01 34.05
C ALA A 14 52.06 4.03 33.46
N LYS A 15 52.04 5.27 33.96
CA LYS A 15 51.19 6.36 33.41
C LYS A 15 51.59 6.73 31.99
N ILE A 16 52.90 6.83 31.70
CA ILE A 16 53.39 7.14 30.34
C ILE A 16 53.03 6.02 29.36
N ALA A 17 53.15 4.75 29.78
CA ALA A 17 52.73 3.61 28.97
C ALA A 17 51.21 3.65 28.69
N ALA A 18 50.40 3.95 29.70
CA ALA A 18 48.96 4.10 29.55
C ALA A 18 48.58 5.23 28.56
N ILE A 19 49.26 6.38 28.61
CA ILE A 19 49.04 7.49 27.68
C ILE A 19 49.39 7.08 26.24
N ARG A 20 50.49 6.36 26.03
CA ARG A 20 50.88 5.86 24.71
C ARG A 20 49.85 4.88 24.14
N ILE A 21 49.33 3.98 24.98
CA ILE A 21 48.29 3.04 24.61
C ILE A 21 47.01 3.79 24.22
N MET A 22 46.57 4.77 25.01
CA MET A 22 45.39 5.57 24.68
C MET A 22 45.53 6.34 23.36
N ILE A 23 46.70 6.92 23.08
CA ILE A 23 46.95 7.61 21.81
C ILE A 23 46.92 6.62 20.64
N ALA A 24 47.49 5.42 20.81
CA ALA A 24 47.47 4.38 19.78
C ALA A 24 46.04 3.92 19.49
N ILE A 25 45.22 3.72 20.53
CA ILE A 25 43.80 3.36 20.40
C ILE A 25 43.04 4.46 19.67
N GLN A 26 43.21 5.73 20.06
CA GLN A 26 42.51 6.85 19.42
C GLN A 26 42.88 6.99 17.94
N LYS A 27 44.17 6.84 17.60
CA LYS A 27 44.62 6.85 16.21
C LYS A 27 44.02 5.70 15.42
N ALA A 28 43.99 4.48 15.98
CA ALA A 28 43.38 3.33 15.32
C ALA A 28 41.88 3.53 15.08
N SER A 29 41.15 4.10 16.05
CA SER A 29 39.72 4.42 15.88
C SER A 29 39.46 5.45 14.78
N ILE A 30 40.31 6.47 14.65
CA ILE A 30 40.17 7.48 13.57
C ILE A 30 40.42 6.84 12.21
N VAL A 31 41.48 6.04 12.08
CA VAL A 31 41.82 5.37 10.81
C VAL A 31 40.72 4.38 10.41
N GLN A 32 40.20 3.60 11.38
CA GLN A 32 39.11 2.67 11.14
C GLN A 32 37.82 3.39 10.74
N GLY A 33 37.45 4.45 11.45
CA GLY A 33 36.26 5.25 11.12
C GLY A 33 36.34 5.89 9.74
N GLN A 34 37.54 6.34 9.32
CA GLN A 34 37.76 6.86 7.98
C GLN A 34 37.63 5.77 6.90
N ALA A 35 38.22 4.59 7.12
CA ALA A 35 38.11 3.48 6.19
C ALA A 35 36.66 2.98 6.05
N GLU A 36 35.92 2.93 7.16
CA GLU A 36 34.49 2.59 7.17
C GLU A 36 33.64 3.64 6.43
N TRP A 37 33.95 4.92 6.62
CA TRP A 37 33.30 6.01 5.91
C TRP A 37 33.54 5.93 4.39
N GLU A 38 34.78 5.69 3.97
CA GLU A 38 35.14 5.54 2.55
C GLU A 38 34.48 4.30 1.91
N ALA A 39 34.44 3.17 2.62
CA ALA A 39 33.74 1.98 2.17
C ALA A 39 32.23 2.20 2.03
N SER A 40 31.63 2.95 2.98
CA SER A 40 30.22 3.32 2.93
C SER A 40 29.92 4.27 1.76
N ALA A 41 30.77 5.28 1.55
CA ALA A 41 30.64 6.23 0.43
C ALA A 41 30.74 5.51 -0.91
N LEU A 42 31.69 4.58 -1.06
CA LEU A 42 31.81 3.75 -2.27
C LEU A 42 30.58 2.87 -2.49
N ARG A 43 30.04 2.27 -1.41
CA ARG A 43 28.82 1.46 -1.50
C ARG A 43 27.63 2.32 -1.93
N MET A 44 27.49 3.52 -1.39
CA MET A 44 26.42 4.45 -1.75
C MET A 44 26.53 4.87 -3.22
N SER A 45 27.72 5.27 -3.67
CA SER A 45 27.96 5.63 -5.06
C SER A 45 27.59 4.50 -6.04
N ARG A 46 27.95 3.24 -5.72
CA ARG A 46 27.56 2.08 -6.53
C ARG A 46 26.05 1.83 -6.54
N ILE A 47 25.36 2.11 -5.43
CA ILE A 47 23.90 2.01 -5.37
C ILE A 47 23.26 3.11 -6.20
N GLU A 48 23.74 4.35 -6.11
CA GLU A 48 23.28 5.49 -6.90
C GLU A 48 23.46 5.23 -8.41
N GLU A 49 24.62 4.72 -8.82
CA GLU A 49 24.89 4.34 -10.21
C GLU A 49 23.96 3.21 -10.69
N ALA A 50 23.76 2.18 -9.86
CA ALA A 50 22.83 1.09 -10.17
C ALA A 50 21.38 1.60 -10.31
N ILE A 51 20.95 2.52 -9.44
CA ILE A 51 19.63 3.16 -9.51
C ILE A 51 19.52 4.00 -10.79
N LEU A 52 20.53 4.79 -11.15
CA LEU A 52 20.52 5.60 -12.36
C LEU A 52 20.44 4.71 -13.62
N LEU A 53 21.23 3.63 -13.68
CA LEU A 53 21.19 2.66 -14.77
C LEU A 53 19.83 1.94 -14.87
N LEU A 54 19.22 1.59 -13.73
CA LEU A 54 17.88 1.01 -13.69
C LEU A 54 16.82 2.01 -14.16
N SER A 55 16.90 3.28 -13.74
CA SER A 55 15.99 4.34 -14.18
C SER A 55 16.10 4.62 -15.67
N MET A 56 17.32 4.74 -16.22
CA MET A 56 17.55 4.93 -17.66
C MET A 56 17.07 3.74 -18.49
N LYS A 57 17.23 2.51 -17.98
CA LYS A 57 16.69 1.29 -18.59
C LYS A 57 15.16 1.24 -18.53
N THR A 58 14.56 1.84 -17.52
CA THR A 58 13.10 1.92 -17.36
C THR A 58 12.50 2.96 -18.31
N GLU A 59 13.18 4.09 -18.55
CA GLU A 59 12.72 5.14 -19.48
C GLU A 59 12.74 4.72 -20.95
N LEU A 60 13.67 3.84 -21.36
CA LEU A 60 13.70 3.29 -22.73
C LEU A 60 12.71 2.13 -22.95
N THR A 61 11.93 1.72 -21.96
CA THR A 61 10.96 0.61 -22.06
C THR A 61 9.62 0.91 -21.38
N LEU A 62 9.18 2.16 -21.39
CA LEU A 62 7.79 2.50 -21.05
C LEU A 62 7.13 3.23 -22.22
N PRO A 63 6.28 2.55 -23.01
CA PRO A 63 5.17 3.23 -23.64
C PRO A 63 4.30 3.85 -22.53
N PRO A 64 3.51 4.91 -22.82
CA PRO A 64 2.58 5.48 -21.84
C PRO A 64 1.77 4.34 -21.23
N SER A 65 1.68 4.33 -19.90
CA SER A 65 1.12 3.28 -19.06
C SER A 65 -0.34 2.97 -19.40
N ASN A 66 -0.55 2.28 -20.51
CA ASN A 66 -1.68 1.40 -20.71
C ASN A 66 -1.22 0.04 -20.17
N PRO A 67 -2.02 -0.64 -19.33
CA PRO A 67 -1.68 -1.99 -18.89
C PRO A 67 -1.30 -2.80 -20.12
N THR A 68 -0.10 -3.38 -20.11
CA THR A 68 0.48 -4.10 -21.24
C THR A 68 -0.55 -5.09 -21.75
N ARG A 69 -1.21 -4.72 -22.85
CA ARG A 69 -2.34 -5.47 -23.37
C ARG A 69 -1.77 -6.76 -23.95
N ASN A 70 -2.22 -7.90 -23.45
CA ASN A 70 -2.01 -9.17 -24.13
C ASN A 70 -2.54 -9.02 -25.58
N PRO A 71 -1.93 -9.64 -26.60
CA PRO A 71 -2.45 -9.64 -27.98
C PRO A 71 -3.96 -9.94 -28.10
N ASN A 72 -4.56 -10.60 -27.10
CA ASN A 72 -5.98 -10.94 -26.99
C ASN A 72 -6.85 -9.89 -26.26
N GLY A 73 -6.31 -8.72 -25.90
CA GLY A 73 -7.07 -7.62 -25.27
C GLY A 73 -7.13 -7.65 -23.74
N HIS A 74 -6.70 -8.75 -23.11
CA HIS A 74 -6.72 -8.96 -21.67
C HIS A 74 -5.65 -8.18 -20.90
N VAL A 75 -5.97 -7.87 -19.66
CA VAL A 75 -5.04 -7.30 -18.67
C VAL A 75 -4.09 -8.38 -18.17
N ASP A 76 -2.80 -8.07 -18.13
CA ASP A 76 -1.81 -8.90 -17.44
C ASP A 76 -2.03 -8.80 -15.91
N LEU A 77 -2.83 -9.72 -15.36
CA LEU A 77 -3.19 -9.75 -13.94
C LEU A 77 -1.97 -9.92 -13.01
N GLN A 78 -0.86 -10.50 -13.50
CA GLN A 78 0.35 -10.68 -12.71
C GLN A 78 1.09 -9.36 -12.48
N LYS A 79 1.02 -8.44 -13.45
CA LYS A 79 1.61 -7.10 -13.35
C LYS A 79 0.62 -6.05 -12.89
N PHE A 80 -0.67 -6.38 -12.83
CA PHE A 80 -1.71 -5.45 -12.44
C PHE A 80 -1.66 -5.18 -10.93
N CYS A 81 -1.19 -3.98 -10.58
CA CYS A 81 -1.16 -3.54 -9.19
C CYS A 81 -2.59 -3.17 -8.72
N THR A 82 -3.17 -3.99 -7.84
CA THR A 82 -4.48 -3.72 -7.22
C THR A 82 -4.38 -2.72 -6.06
N PHE A 83 -3.18 -2.38 -5.60
CA PHE A 83 -2.95 -1.45 -4.49
C PHE A 83 -3.50 -0.04 -4.77
N ASP A 84 -3.47 0.40 -6.03
CA ASP A 84 -4.01 1.70 -6.44
C ASP A 84 -5.55 1.69 -6.61
N GLY A 85 -6.18 0.53 -6.41
CA GLY A 85 -7.61 0.34 -6.58
C GLY A 85 -8.41 0.70 -5.32
N PRO A 86 -9.71 0.97 -5.47
CA PRO A 86 -10.58 1.23 -4.32
C PRO A 86 -10.79 -0.05 -3.53
N ILE A 87 -10.17 -0.16 -2.36
CA ILE A 87 -10.32 -1.31 -1.46
C ILE A 87 -11.62 -1.19 -0.67
N TYR A 88 -12.39 -2.29 -0.58
CA TYR A 88 -13.58 -2.32 0.29
C TYR A 88 -13.22 -2.67 1.74
N ILE A 89 -13.36 -1.68 2.62
CA ILE A 89 -13.16 -1.81 4.09
C ILE A 89 -14.51 -1.68 4.85
N GLY A 90 -15.62 -1.47 4.14
CA GLY A 90 -16.92 -1.17 4.76
C GLY A 90 -17.56 -2.33 5.56
N PRO A 91 -18.53 -2.04 6.43
CA PRO A 91 -19.27 -3.07 7.16
C PRO A 91 -20.12 -3.97 6.23
N PHE A 92 -20.52 -5.14 6.73
CA PHE A 92 -21.31 -6.10 5.93
C PHE A 92 -22.76 -5.63 5.97
N HIS A 93 -23.49 -5.77 4.87
CA HIS A 93 -24.84 -5.22 4.73
C HIS A 93 -24.94 -3.68 4.80
N SER A 94 -23.82 -2.95 4.74
CA SER A 94 -23.84 -1.50 4.63
C SER A 94 -24.13 -1.07 3.20
N ILE A 95 -25.36 -0.62 2.94
CA ILE A 95 -25.84 -0.32 1.59
C ILE A 95 -25.00 0.78 0.90
N LYS A 96 -24.90 1.96 1.52
CA LYS A 96 -24.26 3.14 0.90
C LYS A 96 -22.74 2.96 0.71
N PRO A 97 -21.96 2.52 1.71
CA PRO A 97 -20.53 2.24 1.52
C PRO A 97 -20.26 1.21 0.42
N PHE A 98 -21.05 0.14 0.36
CA PHE A 98 -20.87 -0.91 -0.65
C PHE A 98 -21.17 -0.41 -2.06
N LEU A 99 -22.27 0.34 -2.25
CA LEU A 99 -22.61 0.90 -3.57
C LEU A 99 -21.61 1.95 -4.03
N ASN A 100 -21.13 2.79 -3.12
CA ASN A 100 -20.08 3.76 -3.42
C ASN A 100 -18.78 3.07 -3.85
N TRP A 101 -18.41 1.97 -3.17
CA TRP A 101 -17.26 1.18 -3.55
C TRP A 101 -17.41 0.56 -4.95
N ILE A 102 -18.54 -0.06 -5.27
CA ILE A 102 -18.79 -0.59 -6.62
C ILE A 102 -18.67 0.51 -7.68
N LYS A 103 -19.16 1.72 -7.39
CA LYS A 103 -19.01 2.87 -8.30
C LYS A 103 -17.56 3.29 -8.48
N ALA A 104 -16.79 3.33 -7.40
CA ALA A 104 -15.36 3.59 -7.49
C ALA A 104 -14.64 2.52 -8.32
N VAL A 105 -15.00 1.23 -8.17
CA VAL A 105 -14.46 0.12 -8.97
C VAL A 105 -14.82 0.28 -10.45
N GLU A 106 -16.07 0.63 -10.77
CA GLU A 106 -16.50 0.87 -12.16
C GLU A 106 -15.70 2.02 -12.80
N ILE A 107 -15.47 3.11 -12.07
CA ILE A 107 -14.63 4.23 -12.51
C ILE A 107 -13.18 3.76 -12.70
N PHE A 108 -12.63 3.01 -11.75
CA PHE A 108 -11.27 2.48 -11.82
C PHE A 108 -11.06 1.58 -13.04
N PHE A 109 -12.04 0.74 -13.39
CA PHE A 109 -11.98 -0.06 -14.61
C PHE A 109 -12.02 0.79 -15.87
N MET A 110 -12.85 1.84 -15.91
CA MET A 110 -12.88 2.76 -17.05
C MET A 110 -11.56 3.50 -17.22
N THR A 111 -10.96 4.00 -16.13
CA THR A 111 -9.70 4.77 -16.18
C THR A 111 -8.49 3.90 -16.53
N LYS A 112 -8.50 2.63 -16.13
CA LYS A 112 -7.44 1.65 -16.45
C LYS A 112 -7.69 0.92 -17.77
N GLY A 113 -8.81 1.16 -18.47
CA GLY A 113 -9.13 0.50 -19.74
C GLY A 113 -9.42 -1.00 -19.61
N ILE A 114 -10.06 -1.41 -18.51
CA ILE A 114 -10.40 -2.81 -18.21
C ILE A 114 -11.81 -3.10 -18.69
N PHE A 115 -11.92 -3.91 -19.74
CA PHE A 115 -13.19 -4.20 -20.41
C PHE A 115 -13.64 -5.66 -20.32
N HIS A 116 -12.71 -6.61 -20.24
CA HIS A 116 -13.04 -8.02 -20.18
C HIS A 116 -13.63 -8.40 -18.81
N ASP A 117 -14.74 -9.14 -18.85
CA ASP A 117 -15.48 -9.53 -17.64
C ASP A 117 -14.62 -10.41 -16.71
N THR A 118 -13.88 -11.36 -17.24
CA THR A 118 -12.96 -12.23 -16.47
C THR A 118 -11.90 -11.41 -15.73
N ASP A 119 -11.34 -10.40 -16.37
CA ASP A 119 -10.32 -9.53 -15.78
C ASP A 119 -10.94 -8.67 -14.67
N ARG A 120 -12.12 -8.10 -14.91
CA ARG A 120 -12.86 -7.31 -13.91
C ARG A 120 -13.17 -8.15 -12.67
N ILE A 121 -13.68 -9.36 -12.85
CA ILE A 121 -14.03 -10.24 -11.74
C ILE A 121 -12.79 -10.60 -10.92
N SER A 122 -11.70 -10.98 -11.60
CA SER A 122 -10.42 -11.33 -10.96
C SER A 122 -9.85 -10.17 -10.14
N ILE A 123 -9.85 -8.96 -10.71
CA ILE A 123 -9.35 -7.76 -10.04
C ILE A 123 -10.22 -7.41 -8.83
N VAL A 124 -11.55 -7.49 -8.94
CA VAL A 124 -12.45 -7.25 -7.80
C VAL A 124 -12.18 -8.21 -6.66
N GLY A 125 -11.86 -9.47 -6.92
CA GLY A 125 -11.43 -10.42 -5.89
C GLY A 125 -10.27 -9.88 -5.03
N GLY A 126 -9.31 -9.21 -5.66
CA GLY A 126 -8.18 -8.56 -4.99
C GLY A 126 -8.51 -7.23 -4.28
N LEU A 127 -9.67 -6.62 -4.57
CA LEU A 127 -10.11 -5.35 -3.97
C LEU A 127 -11.06 -5.54 -2.77
N ILE A 128 -11.42 -6.79 -2.44
CA ILE A 128 -12.27 -7.13 -1.31
C ILE A 128 -11.39 -7.60 -0.14
N CYS A 129 -11.23 -6.78 0.89
CA CYS A 129 -10.50 -7.18 2.11
C CYS A 129 -11.39 -7.84 3.17
N LYS A 130 -12.72 -7.75 3.04
CA LYS A 130 -13.63 -8.22 4.08
C LYS A 130 -13.78 -9.74 4.11
N THR A 131 -13.59 -10.35 5.28
CA THR A 131 -13.62 -11.81 5.49
C THR A 131 -14.87 -12.50 4.93
N ASN A 132 -16.09 -12.01 5.21
CA ASN A 132 -17.32 -12.69 4.75
C ASN A 132 -17.50 -12.62 3.23
N THR A 133 -17.28 -11.45 2.63
CA THR A 133 -17.41 -11.25 1.17
C THR A 133 -16.26 -11.91 0.42
N LEU A 134 -15.06 -11.91 0.99
CA LEU A 134 -13.90 -12.64 0.48
C LEU A 134 -14.10 -14.15 0.55
N ALA A 135 -14.66 -14.68 1.65
CA ALA A 135 -14.99 -16.09 1.76
C ALA A 135 -16.05 -16.52 0.73
N PHE A 136 -17.09 -15.70 0.52
CA PHE A 136 -18.04 -15.92 -0.57
C PHE A 136 -17.34 -15.94 -1.93
N TYR A 137 -16.45 -14.98 -2.18
CA TYR A 137 -15.72 -14.90 -3.44
C TYR A 137 -14.85 -16.16 -3.67
N ALA A 138 -14.06 -16.54 -2.65
CA ALA A 138 -13.21 -17.72 -2.69
C ALA A 138 -14.01 -19.02 -2.90
N SER A 139 -15.20 -19.13 -2.29
CA SER A 139 -16.06 -20.32 -2.43
C SER A 139 -16.62 -20.53 -3.83
N LYS A 140 -16.61 -19.50 -4.69
CA LYS A 140 -17.20 -19.51 -6.03
C LYS A 140 -16.20 -19.23 -7.15
N ASN A 141 -14.91 -19.18 -6.82
CA ASN A 141 -13.78 -19.05 -7.74
C ASN A 141 -13.99 -19.83 -9.05
N ASP A 142 -14.25 -21.14 -8.94
CA ASP A 142 -14.32 -22.05 -10.08
C ASP A 142 -15.48 -21.72 -11.05
N THR A 143 -16.50 -21.02 -10.57
CA THR A 143 -17.67 -20.59 -11.38
C THR A 143 -17.49 -19.21 -12.01
N PHE A 144 -16.62 -18.38 -11.46
CA PHE A 144 -16.48 -16.98 -11.83
C PHE A 144 -15.73 -16.75 -13.15
N GLY A 145 -14.94 -17.74 -13.61
CA GLY A 145 -14.27 -17.67 -14.91
C GLY A 145 -15.22 -17.65 -16.12
N TYR A 146 -16.48 -18.07 -15.94
CA TYR A 146 -17.43 -18.30 -17.04
C TYR A 146 -18.63 -17.35 -17.06
N ILE A 147 -18.74 -16.45 -16.09
CA ILE A 147 -19.89 -15.56 -15.96
C ILE A 147 -19.57 -14.13 -16.40
N SER A 148 -20.60 -13.41 -16.84
CA SER A 148 -20.47 -11.99 -17.17
C SER A 148 -20.25 -11.14 -15.92
N TRP A 149 -19.71 -9.93 -16.12
CA TRP A 149 -19.57 -8.93 -15.06
C TRP A 149 -20.93 -8.54 -14.45
N GLY A 150 -21.98 -8.52 -15.28
CA GLY A 150 -23.35 -8.26 -14.83
C GLY A 150 -23.84 -9.33 -13.86
N THR A 151 -23.73 -10.60 -14.25
CA THR A 151 -24.12 -11.75 -13.42
C THR A 151 -23.32 -11.78 -12.12
N PHE A 152 -22.02 -11.52 -12.17
CA PHE A 152 -21.18 -11.42 -10.99
C PHE A 152 -21.66 -10.33 -10.02
N LYS A 153 -21.98 -9.13 -10.53
CA LYS A 153 -22.52 -8.04 -9.69
C LYS A 153 -23.83 -8.43 -9.01
N GLU A 154 -24.73 -9.14 -9.70
CA GLU A 154 -25.99 -9.60 -9.10
C GLU A 154 -25.75 -10.55 -7.94
N LEU A 155 -24.87 -11.54 -8.12
CA LEU A 155 -24.48 -12.48 -7.07
C LEU A 155 -23.82 -11.77 -5.89
N LEU A 156 -22.90 -10.86 -6.17
CA LEU A 156 -22.18 -10.10 -5.16
C LEU A 156 -23.14 -9.18 -4.38
N PHE A 157 -24.09 -8.53 -5.05
CA PHE A 157 -25.08 -7.66 -4.41
C PHE A 157 -26.05 -8.48 -3.57
N GLY A 158 -26.49 -9.64 -4.06
CA GLY A 158 -27.37 -10.54 -3.31
C GLY A 158 -26.74 -11.06 -2.02
N PHE A 159 -25.41 -11.20 -1.99
CA PHE A 159 -24.68 -11.63 -0.80
C PHE A 159 -24.28 -10.46 0.12
N ALA A 160 -23.76 -9.36 -0.42
CA ALA A 160 -23.14 -8.31 0.38
C ALA A 160 -24.12 -7.26 0.91
N LEU A 161 -25.30 -7.12 0.29
CA LEU A 161 -26.33 -6.18 0.69
C LEU A 161 -27.43 -6.87 1.50
N PRO A 162 -28.08 -6.16 2.43
CA PRO A 162 -29.19 -6.71 3.18
C PRO A 162 -30.36 -7.02 2.24
N PRO A 163 -31.22 -7.99 2.61
CA PRO A 163 -32.48 -8.21 1.90
C PRO A 163 -33.26 -6.90 1.76
N LEU A 164 -33.95 -6.75 0.62
CA LEU A 164 -34.77 -5.57 0.33
C LEU A 164 -34.02 -4.22 0.32
N TRP A 165 -32.68 -4.21 0.19
CA TRP A 165 -31.90 -2.96 0.17
C TRP A 165 -32.41 -1.91 -0.82
N ARG A 166 -32.95 -2.33 -1.97
CA ARG A 166 -33.57 -1.43 -2.97
C ARG A 166 -34.81 -0.74 -2.40
N THR A 167 -35.64 -1.47 -1.66
CA THR A 167 -36.82 -0.93 -0.97
C THR A 167 -36.40 0.03 0.12
N THR A 168 -35.40 -0.34 0.93
CA THR A 168 -34.83 0.54 1.96
C THR A 168 -34.33 1.86 1.37
N LEU A 169 -33.60 1.82 0.25
CA LEU A 169 -33.15 3.02 -0.45
C LEU A 169 -34.31 3.86 -0.99
N LYS A 170 -35.31 3.23 -1.62
CA LYS A 170 -36.50 3.95 -2.10
C LYS A 170 -37.25 4.63 -0.96
N LEU A 171 -37.35 3.99 0.20
CA LEU A 171 -37.99 4.57 1.37
C LEU A 171 -37.18 5.76 1.91
N LYS A 172 -35.87 5.60 2.08
CA LYS A 172 -34.97 6.70 2.47
C LYS A 172 -35.06 7.88 1.49
N LEU A 173 -35.15 7.61 0.20
CA LEU A 173 -35.32 8.62 -0.85
C LEU A 173 -36.66 9.37 -0.73
N ARG A 174 -37.75 8.67 -0.40
CA ARG A 174 -39.06 9.32 -0.17
C ARG A 174 -39.09 10.13 1.12
N GLN A 175 -38.32 9.71 2.12
CA GLN A 175 -38.21 10.37 3.42
C GLN A 175 -37.21 11.54 3.43
N LEU A 176 -36.45 11.74 2.35
CA LEU A 176 -35.66 12.94 2.13
C LEU A 176 -36.62 14.13 1.94
N ARG A 177 -37.09 14.68 3.05
CA ARG A 177 -37.81 15.95 3.10
C ARG A 177 -36.86 17.02 3.57
N MET A 178 -36.90 18.14 2.86
CA MET A 178 -36.24 19.39 3.21
C MET A 178 -37.18 20.14 4.16
N SER A 179 -36.71 20.61 5.30
CA SER A 179 -37.50 21.51 6.15
C SER A 179 -37.44 22.93 5.63
N ASP A 180 -38.47 23.74 5.88
CA ASP A 180 -38.57 25.12 5.39
C ASP A 180 -37.42 26.03 5.88
N SER A 181 -36.72 25.62 6.94
CA SER A 181 -35.55 26.30 7.52
C SER A 181 -34.20 25.77 7.05
N GLU A 182 -34.16 24.70 6.23
CA GLU A 182 -32.90 24.13 5.73
C GLU A 182 -32.60 24.63 4.32
N SER A 183 -31.34 25.01 4.07
CA SER A 183 -30.87 25.31 2.71
C SER A 183 -30.53 24.02 1.97
N PHE A 184 -30.67 24.03 0.63
CA PHE A 184 -30.48 22.84 -0.20
C PHE A 184 -29.08 22.24 -0.01
N LEU A 185 -28.08 23.12 0.10
CA LEU A 185 -26.68 22.75 0.36
C LEU A 185 -26.51 22.09 1.74
N MET A 186 -27.24 22.54 2.75
CA MET A 186 -27.17 21.97 4.10
C MET A 186 -27.82 20.59 4.15
N THR A 187 -28.99 20.41 3.54
CA THR A 187 -29.66 19.10 3.45
C THR A 187 -28.85 18.10 2.63
N CYS A 188 -28.21 18.53 1.54
CA CYS A 188 -27.35 17.67 0.73
C CYS A 188 -26.03 17.30 1.44
N SER A 189 -25.44 18.22 2.21
CA SER A 189 -24.15 17.97 2.88
C SER A 189 -24.29 17.12 4.15
N LEU A 190 -25.33 17.37 4.96
CA LEU A 190 -25.56 16.65 6.24
C LEU A 190 -25.88 15.17 6.01
N ARG A 191 -26.66 14.84 4.95
CA ARG A 191 -27.04 13.46 4.61
C ARG A 191 -26.08 12.74 3.65
N ALA A 192 -25.06 13.44 3.14
CA ALA A 192 -23.97 12.81 2.40
C ALA A 192 -22.98 12.08 3.33
N GLY A 193 -22.92 12.43 4.63
CA GLY A 193 -21.98 11.87 5.61
C GLY A 193 -22.39 10.57 6.32
N ASP A 194 -23.69 10.24 6.38
CA ASP A 194 -24.23 9.02 7.04
C ASP A 194 -24.48 7.85 6.07
#